data_AF-A0A7J4PQ89-F1
#
_entry.id   AF-A0A7J4PQ89-F1
#
_cell.length_a   1.000
_cell.length_b   1.000
_cell.length_c   1.000
_cell.angle_alpha   90.00
_cell.angle_beta   90.00
_cell.angle_gamma   90.00
#
_symmetry.space_group_name_H-M   'P 1'
#
loop_
_entity.id
_entity.type
_entity.pdbx_description
1 polymer ?
#
loop_
_entity_poly.entity_id
_entity_poly.type
_entity_poly.pdbx_seq_one_letter_code
_entity_poly.pdbx_strand_id
1 'polypeptide(L)' 'PEVGMQLATDTGLRGTITEVDEEGFVIDFNHMLAGKARTFKVTLVSVEA' A
#
# COMPACT_ATOMS: atom_id res chain seq x y z
N PRO A 1 9.33 -16.95 1.08
CA PRO A 1 8.70 -15.62 0.85
C PRO A 1 9.52 -14.88 -0.20
N GLU A 2 8.93 -13.97 -0.95
CA GLU A 2 9.59 -13.29 -2.07
C GLU A 2 9.31 -11.79 -2.04
N VAL A 3 10.27 -10.98 -2.50
CA VAL A 3 10.08 -9.54 -2.65
C VAL A 3 8.89 -9.26 -3.58
N GLY A 4 8.00 -8.35 -3.16
CA GLY A 4 6.76 -8.03 -3.86
C GLY A 4 5.55 -8.88 -3.45
N MET A 5 5.74 -9.94 -2.65
CA MET A 5 4.64 -10.73 -2.09
C MET A 5 3.78 -9.86 -1.16
N GLN A 6 2.46 -9.95 -1.32
CA GLN A 6 1.50 -9.31 -0.40
C GLN A 6 1.11 -10.26 0.72
N LEU A 7 1.10 -9.74 1.94
CA LEU A 7 0.70 -10.44 3.15
C LEU A 7 -0.53 -9.75 3.75
N ALA A 8 -1.40 -10.54 4.37
CA ALA A 8 -2.52 -10.05 5.16
C ALA A 8 -2.36 -10.55 6.60
N THR A 9 -2.53 -9.66 7.57
CA THR A 9 -2.57 -10.02 8.99
C THR A 9 -3.99 -10.40 9.40
N ASP A 10 -4.11 -11.07 10.54
CA ASP A 10 -5.37 -11.36 11.22
C ASP A 10 -6.14 -10.09 11.64
N THR A 11 -5.43 -8.98 11.85
CA THR A 11 -6.00 -7.65 12.10
C THR A 11 -6.46 -6.92 10.83
N GLY A 12 -6.28 -7.51 9.65
CA GLY A 12 -6.70 -6.95 8.37
C GLY A 12 -5.70 -5.98 7.71
N LEU A 13 -4.56 -5.72 8.33
CA LEU A 13 -3.48 -4.95 7.72
C LEU A 13 -2.87 -5.72 6.57
N ARG A 14 -2.56 -5.01 5.49
CA ARG A 14 -1.89 -5.56 4.31
C ARG A 14 -0.53 -4.92 4.15
N GLY A 15 0.48 -5.73 3.88
CA GLY A 15 1.84 -5.28 3.69
C GLY A 15 2.51 -5.97 2.51
N THR A 16 3.57 -5.36 1.99
CA THR A 16 4.38 -5.90 0.89
C THR A 16 5.78 -6.19 1.37
N ILE A 17 6.31 -7.38 1.05
CA ILE A 17 7.71 -7.70 1.35
C ILE A 17 8.61 -6.86 0.46
N THR A 18 9.51 -6.07 1.06
CA THR A 18 10.46 -5.23 0.32
C THR A 18 11.86 -5.83 0.25
N GLU A 19 12.23 -6.63 1.25
CA GLU A 19 13.56 -7.22 1.38
C GLU A 19 13.45 -8.62 1.99
N VAL A 20 14.32 -9.54 1.56
CA VAL A 20 14.44 -10.91 2.08
C VAL A 20 15.93 -11.22 2.23
N ASP A 21 16.33 -11.73 3.39
CA ASP A 21 17.69 -12.18 3.70
C ASP A 21 17.68 -13.57 4.40
N GLU A 22 18.83 -14.01 4.90
CA GLU A 22 18.98 -15.31 5.56
C GLU A 22 18.28 -15.39 6.93
N GLU A 23 18.04 -14.25 7.59
CA GLU A 23 17.50 -14.15 8.94
C GLU A 23 16.00 -13.79 8.96
N GLY A 24 15.49 -13.17 7.88
CA GLY A 24 14.09 -12.79 7.80
C GLY A 24 13.71 -12.00 6.55
N PHE A 25 12.65 -11.19 6.69
CA PHE A 25 12.14 -10.32 5.64
C PHE A 25 11.48 -9.07 6.22
N VAL A 26 11.57 -7.97 5.47
CA VAL A 26 11.02 -6.65 5.85
C VAL A 26 9.68 -6.43 5.14
N ILE A 27 8.70 -5.90 5.88
CA ILE A 27 7.34 -5.65 5.37
C ILE A 27 7.05 -4.14 5.39
N ASP A 28 6.67 -3.59 4.25
CA ASP A 28 6.10 -2.25 4.14
C ASP A 28 4.56 -2.31 4.25
N PHE A 29 4.01 -1.73 5.31
CA PHE A 29 2.57 -1.62 5.56
C PHE A 29 1.96 -0.30 5.06
N ASN A 30 2.76 0.59 4.47
CA ASN A 30 2.23 1.83 3.95
C ASN A 30 1.30 1.58 2.77
N HIS A 31 0.33 2.49 2.61
CA HIS A 31 -0.47 2.51 1.40
C HIS A 31 0.44 2.71 0.16
N MET A 32 0.18 2.02 -0.95
CA MET A 32 1.01 2.05 -2.18
C MET A 32 1.26 3.47 -2.75
N LEU A 33 0.43 4.44 -2.36
CA LEU A 33 0.51 5.83 -2.78
C LEU A 33 1.10 6.77 -1.72
N ALA A 34 1.50 6.27 -0.54
CA ALA A 34 2.05 7.07 0.54
C ALA A 34 3.31 7.82 0.10
N GLY A 35 3.47 9.06 0.57
CA GLY A 35 4.60 9.94 0.25
C GLY A 35 4.66 10.45 -1.19
N LYS A 36 3.72 10.06 -2.06
CA LYS A 36 3.72 10.46 -3.46
C LYS A 36 2.65 11.52 -3.72
N ALA A 37 3.04 12.64 -4.31
CA ALA A 37 2.09 13.65 -4.79
C ALA A 37 1.12 13.03 -5.81
N ARG A 38 -0.14 13.48 -5.78
CA ARG A 38 -1.19 13.02 -6.69
C ARG A 38 -1.84 14.20 -7.38
N THR A 39 -2.01 14.08 -8.68
CA THR A 39 -2.68 15.08 -9.51
C THR A 39 -3.88 14.41 -10.16
N PHE A 40 -5.05 15.03 -10.01
CA PHE A 40 -6.29 14.56 -10.59
C PHE A 40 -6.91 15.66 -11.44
N LYS A 41 -7.46 15.28 -12.59
CA LYS A 41 -8.39 16.13 -13.35
C LYS A 41 -9.80 15.77 -12.91
N VAL A 42 -10.45 16.68 -12.20
CA VAL A 42 -11.79 16.47 -11.63
C VAL A 42 -12.82 17.30 -12.38
N THR A 43 -14.03 16.79 -12.52
CA THR A 43 -15.20 17.51 -13.06
C THR A 43 -16.33 17.42 -12.03
N LEU A 44 -16.89 18.56 -11.65
CA LEU A 44 -18.05 18.62 -10.77
C LEU A 44 -19.29 18.13 -11.54
N VAL A 45 -20.01 17.16 -10.98
CA VAL A 45 -21.17 16.53 -11.64
C VAL A 45 -22.50 17.07 -11.10
N SER A 46 -22.63 17.22 -9.78
CA SER A 46 -23.81 17.78 -9.12
C SER A 46 -23.47 18.29 -7.71
N VAL A 47 -24.37 19.06 -7.10
CA VAL A 47 -24.36 19.43 -5.67
C VAL A 47 -25.74 19.12 -5.10
N GLU A 48 -25.79 18.44 -3.95
CA GLU A 48 -27.03 18.08 -3.26
C GLU A 48 -27.28 18.99 -2.06
N ALA A 49 -28.56 19.21 -1.74
CA ALA A 49 -29.03 20.12 -0.69
C ALA A 49 -29.35 19.39 0.61
#